data_AF-A0A9E3QI53-F1
#
_entry.id   AF-A0A9E3QI53-F1
#
_cell.length_a   1.000
_cell.length_b   1.000
_cell.length_c   1.000
_cell.angle_alpha   90.00
_cell.angle_beta   90.00
_cell.angle_gamma   90.00
#
_symmetry.space_group_name_H-M   'P 1'
#
loop_
_entity.id
_entity.type
_entity.pdbx_description
1 polymer ?
#
loop_
_entity_poly.entity_id
_entity_poly.type
_entity_poly.pdbx_seq_one_letter_code
_entity_poly.pdbx_strand_id
1 'polypeptide(L)'
;VPALALALVVTFLVWWGQGVEPASLPPAAMAPPTPIAQRDLPKPAATRPDRVGSTEAAKDQSGKATASVPSVEAAPKPPPVVTVGAGEDLGAVLAAAPSGATVILADAGPFDLRPESISRISAVARPRRDLVLKAAPDVRPILRPARGGDPALGEAALLRFGSGRVVLEGLEFQLVDDEREDPLAAIFADDTDLTLRRCLFRRPGMPDSSVRLAAVQVRAPARSNADEGRPAPVRIVDSHFDGGQVAVLARGPATVELRDCTIGPATPALWVEAAAWPAQLRLQHVSIIAGEGAVFRFSRAAALVRVDDSVIASARYGEATLVATDEPDRLDWHGWGNLYGGITTYLLLTRGQADAAPLRSFARWRDGTDEPREADSIAREGHLWAENDPIAALTALDP
;
A
#
# COMPACT_ATOMS: atom_id res chain seq x y z
N VAL A 1 22.82 -15.00 46.90
CA VAL A 1 21.96 -15.54 45.82
C VAL A 1 21.50 -14.47 44.82
N PRO A 2 20.91 -13.31 45.20
CA PRO A 2 20.40 -12.34 44.20
C PRO A 2 21.50 -11.66 43.36
N ALA A 3 22.68 -11.41 43.93
CA ALA A 3 23.82 -10.83 43.19
C ALA A 3 24.36 -11.74 42.08
N LEU A 4 24.23 -13.06 42.25
CA LEU A 4 24.74 -14.06 41.30
C LEU A 4 23.80 -14.21 40.10
N ALA A 5 22.48 -14.07 40.33
CA ALA A 5 21.49 -14.03 39.27
C ALA A 5 21.61 -12.75 38.42
N LEU A 6 21.83 -11.59 39.05
CA LEU A 6 22.05 -10.33 38.33
C LEU A 6 23.33 -10.38 37.48
N ALA A 7 24.41 -10.94 38.02
CA ALA A 7 25.65 -11.13 37.27
C ALA A 7 25.43 -12.01 36.04
N LEU A 8 24.69 -13.11 36.15
CA LEU A 8 24.36 -13.99 35.02
C LEU A 8 23.55 -13.28 33.92
N VAL A 9 22.55 -12.47 34.30
CA VAL A 9 21.75 -11.70 33.35
C VAL A 9 22.60 -10.67 32.61
N VAL A 10 23.48 -9.95 33.31
CA VAL A 10 24.37 -8.96 32.69
C VAL A 10 25.36 -9.63 31.73
N THR A 11 25.95 -10.77 32.10
CA THR A 11 26.87 -11.49 31.22
C THR A 11 26.16 -12.02 29.96
N PHE A 12 24.91 -12.49 30.10
CA PHE A 12 24.11 -12.94 28.97
C PHE A 12 23.78 -11.80 28.00
N LEU A 13 23.44 -10.61 28.52
CA LEU A 13 23.16 -9.43 27.70
C LEU A 13 24.41 -8.89 26.98
N VAL A 14 25.57 -8.91 27.63
CA VAL A 14 26.85 -8.50 27.00
C VAL A 14 27.25 -9.48 25.90
N TRP A 15 27.04 -10.78 26.12
CA TRP A 15 27.31 -11.80 25.09
C TRP A 15 26.36 -11.66 23.89
N TRP A 16 25.09 -11.34 24.13
CA TRP A 16 24.09 -11.11 23.07
C TRP A 16 24.35 -9.84 22.24
N GLY A 17 24.99 -8.82 22.82
CA GLY A 17 25.30 -7.56 22.15
C GLY A 17 26.55 -7.57 21.26
N GLN A 18 27.35 -8.64 21.30
CA GLN A 18 28.54 -8.79 20.46
C GLN A 18 28.12 -9.41 19.12
N GLY A 19 27.65 -8.57 18.19
CA GLY A 19 27.40 -8.98 16.81
C GLY A 19 28.67 -9.61 16.24
N VAL A 20 28.56 -10.84 15.75
CA VAL A 20 29.64 -11.54 15.05
C VAL A 20 29.94 -10.73 13.78
N GLU A 21 31.06 -10.02 13.79
CA GLU A 21 31.60 -9.34 12.62
C GLU A 21 31.84 -10.42 11.54
N PRO A 22 31.12 -10.40 10.40
CA PRO A 22 31.31 -11.44 9.40
C PRO A 22 32.73 -11.30 8.82
N ALA A 23 33.48 -12.39 8.87
CA ALA A 23 34.79 -12.50 8.27
C ALA A 23 34.73 -12.01 6.82
N SER A 24 35.55 -11.02 6.51
CA SER A 24 35.71 -10.45 5.17
C SER A 24 36.21 -11.53 4.21
N LEU A 25 35.31 -12.04 3.37
CA LEU A 25 35.65 -12.93 2.27
C LEU A 25 36.41 -12.13 1.18
N PRO A 26 37.44 -12.73 0.55
CA PRO A 26 38.14 -12.10 -0.57
C PRO A 26 37.21 -11.93 -1.79
N PRO A 27 37.43 -10.89 -2.62
CA PRO A 27 36.58 -10.59 -3.75
C PRO A 27 36.61 -11.73 -4.79
N ALA A 28 35.46 -12.37 -4.99
CA ALA A 28 35.25 -13.31 -6.09
C ALA A 28 35.29 -12.55 -7.42
N ALA A 29 36.15 -13.00 -8.33
CA ALA A 29 36.22 -12.50 -9.69
C ALA A 29 34.88 -12.77 -10.42
N MET A 30 34.10 -11.71 -10.66
CA MET A 30 32.91 -11.75 -11.51
C MET A 30 33.33 -12.12 -12.94
N ALA A 31 32.95 -13.32 -13.37
CA ALA A 31 32.86 -13.62 -14.80
C ALA A 31 31.66 -12.86 -15.40
N PRO A 32 31.77 -12.34 -16.63
CA PRO A 32 30.69 -11.60 -17.27
C PRO A 32 29.50 -12.52 -17.58
N PRO A 33 28.25 -12.02 -17.48
CA PRO A 33 27.06 -12.80 -17.73
C PRO A 33 26.93 -13.16 -19.22
N THR A 34 26.68 -14.43 -19.49
CA THR A 34 26.29 -14.95 -20.81
C THR A 34 24.91 -14.39 -21.20
N PRO A 35 24.72 -13.87 -22.42
CA PRO A 35 23.43 -13.36 -22.85
C PRO A 35 22.40 -14.49 -22.99
N ILE A 36 21.30 -14.38 -22.25
CA ILE A 36 20.12 -15.25 -22.37
C ILE A 36 19.39 -14.89 -23.66
N ALA A 37 19.24 -15.87 -24.54
CA ALA A 37 18.47 -15.74 -25.78
C ALA A 37 16.99 -15.42 -25.46
N GLN A 38 16.51 -14.28 -25.96
CA GLN A 38 15.09 -13.93 -25.96
C GLN A 38 14.31 -14.96 -26.79
N ARG A 39 13.35 -15.65 -26.15
CA ARG A 39 12.33 -16.42 -26.85
C ARG A 39 11.26 -15.47 -27.39
N ASP A 40 11.08 -15.49 -28.71
CA ASP A 40 10.03 -14.76 -29.41
C ASP A 40 8.63 -15.23 -28.98
N LEU A 41 7.85 -14.32 -28.41
CA LEU A 41 6.42 -14.48 -28.17
C LEU A 41 5.64 -14.10 -29.44
N PRO A 42 4.66 -14.91 -29.90
CA PRO A 42 3.87 -14.61 -31.08
C PRO A 42 2.91 -13.43 -30.87
N LYS A 43 2.96 -12.51 -31.82
CA LYS A 43 2.16 -11.28 -31.93
C LYS A 43 0.68 -11.61 -32.21
N PRO A 44 -0.28 -11.14 -31.40
CA PRO A 44 -1.70 -11.33 -31.71
C PRO A 44 -2.14 -10.43 -32.88
N ALA A 45 -2.86 -11.04 -33.82
CA ALA A 45 -3.38 -10.44 -35.03
C ALA A 45 -4.49 -9.42 -34.74
N ALA A 46 -4.41 -8.27 -35.40
CA ALA A 46 -5.44 -7.23 -35.36
C ALA A 46 -6.59 -7.59 -36.33
N THR A 47 -7.77 -7.87 -35.79
CA THR A 47 -8.98 -8.07 -36.58
C THR A 47 -9.66 -6.72 -36.82
N ARG A 48 -9.66 -6.31 -38.08
CA ARG A 48 -10.40 -5.19 -38.65
C ARG A 48 -11.84 -5.64 -38.92
N PRO A 49 -12.88 -4.82 -38.68
CA PRO A 49 -14.13 -4.97 -39.41
C PRO A 49 -14.35 -3.82 -40.39
N ASP A 50 -15.05 -4.22 -41.45
CA ASP A 50 -15.20 -3.56 -42.72
C ASP A 50 -16.18 -2.38 -42.73
N ARG A 51 -15.96 -1.59 -43.77
CA ARG A 51 -16.68 -0.40 -44.20
C ARG A 51 -17.66 -0.78 -45.31
N VAL A 52 -18.96 -0.54 -45.09
CA VAL A 52 -20.02 -0.38 -46.12
C VAL A 52 -21.08 0.50 -45.46
N GLY A 53 -21.68 1.55 -46.01
CA GLY A 53 -21.69 2.21 -47.32
C GLY A 53 -22.95 3.12 -47.32
N SER A 54 -22.78 4.37 -47.77
CA SER A 54 -23.70 5.31 -48.47
C SER A 54 -25.22 5.26 -48.21
N THR A 55 -25.94 6.35 -47.92
CA THR A 55 -26.39 7.43 -48.85
C THR A 55 -26.95 8.65 -48.06
N GLU A 56 -26.57 9.89 -48.39
CA GLU A 56 -27.27 10.85 -49.28
C GLU A 56 -28.45 11.62 -48.63
N ALA A 57 -28.26 12.92 -48.35
CA ALA A 57 -29.29 13.95 -48.47
C ALA A 57 -28.68 15.35 -48.37
N ALA A 58 -28.87 16.13 -49.43
CA ALA A 58 -28.49 17.53 -49.57
C ALA A 58 -29.33 18.45 -48.67
N LYS A 59 -28.69 19.52 -48.15
CA LYS A 59 -29.35 20.83 -48.09
C LYS A 59 -28.36 21.98 -47.97
N ASP A 60 -28.54 22.93 -48.89
CA ASP A 60 -28.01 24.27 -48.90
C ASP A 60 -28.10 24.96 -47.54
N GLN A 61 -27.04 25.67 -47.15
CA GLN A 61 -27.20 27.02 -46.61
C GLN A 61 -25.91 27.84 -46.75
N SER A 62 -25.99 28.77 -47.70
CA SER A 62 -25.12 29.93 -47.85
C SER A 62 -25.22 30.82 -46.60
N GLY A 63 -24.10 31.00 -45.90
CA GLY A 63 -24.00 31.78 -44.66
C GLY A 63 -22.65 32.48 -44.56
N LYS A 64 -22.52 33.60 -45.27
CA LYS A 64 -21.66 34.78 -45.01
C LYS A 64 -20.52 34.59 -43.99
N ALA A 65 -19.35 34.20 -44.50
CA ALA A 65 -18.09 34.18 -43.76
C ALA A 65 -17.72 35.60 -43.29
N THR A 66 -17.81 35.83 -41.99
CA THR A 66 -17.02 36.86 -41.29
C THR A 66 -15.79 36.15 -40.77
N ALA A 67 -14.63 36.58 -41.25
CA ALA A 67 -13.32 36.06 -40.87
C ALA A 67 -13.13 36.20 -39.35
N SER A 68 -13.36 35.10 -38.64
CA SER A 68 -12.88 34.91 -37.28
C SER A 68 -11.40 34.59 -37.40
N VAL A 69 -10.57 35.53 -36.93
CA VAL A 69 -9.15 35.31 -36.70
C VAL A 69 -9.02 34.02 -35.88
N PRO A 70 -8.19 33.05 -36.29
CA PRO A 70 -7.98 31.85 -35.50
C PRO A 70 -7.41 32.28 -34.15
N SER A 71 -8.22 32.09 -33.10
CA SER A 71 -7.77 32.24 -31.72
C SER A 71 -6.67 31.20 -31.53
N VAL A 72 -5.43 31.67 -31.49
CA VAL A 72 -4.25 30.85 -31.24
C VAL A 72 -4.50 30.14 -29.91
N GLU A 73 -4.82 28.85 -30.01
CA GLU A 73 -4.97 27.94 -28.88
C GLU A 73 -3.66 27.97 -28.11
N ALA A 74 -3.65 28.77 -27.04
CA ALA A 74 -2.48 29.04 -26.26
C ALA A 74 -1.96 27.70 -25.72
N ALA A 75 -0.71 27.37 -26.05
CA ALA A 75 -0.06 26.16 -25.57
C ALA A 75 -0.27 26.00 -24.06
N PRO A 76 -0.62 24.81 -23.56
CA PRO A 76 -0.95 24.61 -22.16
C PRO A 76 0.23 25.06 -21.30
N LYS A 77 -0.02 26.02 -20.41
CA LYS A 77 0.98 26.56 -19.49
C LYS A 77 1.55 25.40 -18.68
N PRO A 78 2.89 25.26 -18.57
CA PRO A 78 3.50 24.19 -17.80
C PRO A 78 3.01 24.23 -16.34
N PRO A 79 2.85 23.06 -15.69
CA PRO A 79 2.38 23.01 -14.31
C PRO A 79 3.33 23.81 -13.40
N PRO A 80 2.79 24.60 -12.46
CA PRO A 80 3.61 25.38 -11.56
C PRO A 80 4.45 24.48 -10.67
N VAL A 81 5.75 24.74 -10.62
CA VAL A 81 6.71 24.02 -9.78
C VAL A 81 7.05 24.88 -8.57
N VAL A 82 6.93 24.31 -7.37
CA VAL A 82 7.26 24.95 -6.10
C VAL A 82 8.31 24.09 -5.41
N THR A 83 9.42 24.70 -4.97
CA THR A 83 10.47 24.01 -4.21
C THR A 83 10.32 24.39 -2.74
N VAL A 84 10.46 23.41 -1.85
CA VAL A 84 10.27 23.59 -0.41
C VAL A 84 11.47 23.06 0.36
N GLY A 85 12.06 23.91 1.21
CA GLY A 85 13.19 23.56 2.06
C GLY A 85 12.79 23.12 3.47
N ALA A 86 13.73 22.51 4.20
CA ALA A 86 13.58 22.20 5.61
C ALA A 86 13.49 23.50 6.42
N GLY A 87 12.40 23.66 7.18
CA GLY A 87 12.10 24.86 7.96
C GLY A 87 10.98 25.72 7.38
N GLU A 88 10.59 25.49 6.12
CA GLU A 88 9.37 26.06 5.57
C GLU A 88 8.14 25.27 6.06
N ASP A 89 7.00 25.96 6.21
CA ASP A 89 5.74 25.32 6.57
C ASP A 89 5.17 24.59 5.35
N LEU A 90 5.57 23.32 5.19
CA LEU A 90 5.08 22.45 4.12
C LEU A 90 3.54 22.36 4.11
N GLY A 91 2.89 22.38 5.27
CA GLY A 91 1.43 22.38 5.36
C GLY A 91 0.82 23.62 4.70
N ALA A 92 1.37 24.80 4.98
CA ALA A 92 0.95 26.05 4.36
C ALA A 92 1.23 26.08 2.85
N VAL A 93 2.39 25.57 2.40
CA VAL A 93 2.73 25.47 0.97
C VAL A 93 1.74 24.56 0.24
N LEU A 94 1.47 23.37 0.77
CA LEU A 94 0.49 22.43 0.18
C LEU A 94 -0.94 23.02 0.16
N ALA A 95 -1.30 23.81 1.18
CA ALA A 95 -2.58 24.49 1.24
C ALA A 95 -2.72 25.54 0.13
N ALA A 96 -1.65 26.31 -0.12
CA ALA A 96 -1.59 27.40 -1.11
C ALA A 96 -1.31 26.94 -2.55
N ALA A 97 -0.79 25.71 -2.73
CA ALA A 97 -0.46 25.18 -4.04
C ALA A 97 -1.71 25.13 -4.96
N PRO A 98 -1.62 25.65 -6.21
CA PRO A 98 -2.70 25.54 -7.18
C PRO A 98 -2.87 24.09 -7.65
N SER A 99 -4.05 23.75 -8.18
CA SER A 99 -4.28 22.43 -8.77
C SER A 99 -3.33 22.20 -9.97
N GLY A 100 -2.80 20.98 -10.07
CA GLY A 100 -1.78 20.59 -11.04
C GLY A 100 -0.34 20.97 -10.63
N ALA A 101 -0.12 21.54 -9.44
CA ALA A 101 1.22 21.92 -8.99
C ALA A 101 2.12 20.69 -8.74
N THR A 102 3.42 20.88 -8.97
CA THR A 102 4.47 19.97 -8.51
C THR A 102 5.25 20.63 -7.38
N VAL A 103 5.16 20.05 -6.19
CA VAL A 103 5.90 20.47 -5.01
C VAL A 103 7.10 19.54 -4.83
N ILE A 104 8.31 20.11 -4.80
CA ILE A 104 9.58 19.39 -4.67
C ILE A 104 10.17 19.70 -3.30
N LEU A 105 10.42 18.66 -2.50
CA LEU A 105 11.12 18.81 -1.22
C LEU A 105 12.64 18.76 -1.48
N ALA A 106 13.31 19.88 -1.25
CA ALA A 106 14.73 20.06 -1.57
C ALA A 106 15.68 19.46 -0.52
N ASP A 107 15.20 19.30 0.72
CA ASP A 107 16.00 18.84 1.85
C ASP A 107 15.50 17.49 2.38
N ALA A 108 16.36 16.78 3.11
CA ALA A 108 16.02 15.49 3.72
C ALA A 108 15.05 15.62 4.92
N GLY A 109 14.76 16.84 5.37
CA GLY A 109 13.92 17.11 6.53
C GLY A 109 14.68 17.06 7.86
N PRO A 110 13.96 16.96 8.99
CA PRO A 110 12.53 16.63 9.10
C PRO A 110 11.59 17.76 8.67
N PHE A 111 10.47 17.39 8.05
CA PHE A 111 9.32 18.26 7.80
C PHE A 111 8.25 17.96 8.85
N ASP A 112 8.14 18.84 9.84
CA ASP A 112 7.19 18.70 10.95
C ASP A 112 5.79 19.15 10.50
N LEU A 113 4.88 18.19 10.37
CA LEU A 113 3.51 18.42 9.91
C LEU A 113 2.55 18.49 11.10
N ARG A 114 1.79 19.57 11.18
CA ARG A 114 0.68 19.68 12.13
C ARG A 114 -0.57 19.05 11.51
N PRO A 115 -1.12 17.96 12.07
CA PRO A 115 -2.29 17.27 11.51
C PRO A 115 -3.49 18.20 11.30
N GLU A 116 -3.65 19.21 12.17
CA GLU A 116 -4.73 20.19 12.10
C GLU A 116 -4.64 21.15 10.91
N SER A 117 -3.42 21.58 10.56
CA SER A 117 -3.20 22.54 9.48
C SER A 117 -3.68 21.99 8.13
N ILE A 118 -3.63 20.66 7.97
CA ILE A 118 -4.06 19.94 6.78
C ILE A 118 -5.48 19.37 6.94
N SER A 119 -6.00 19.25 8.17
CA SER A 119 -7.36 18.74 8.43
C SER A 119 -8.46 19.82 8.34
N ARG A 120 -8.19 21.09 8.72
CA ARG A 120 -9.16 22.20 8.54
C ARG A 120 -9.49 22.51 7.08
N ILE A 121 -8.69 21.96 6.18
CA ILE A 121 -8.86 21.99 4.73
C ILE A 121 -10.01 21.07 4.26
N SER A 122 -10.47 20.13 5.10
CA SER A 122 -11.17 18.92 4.66
C SER A 122 -12.70 18.88 4.88
N ALA A 123 -13.33 19.87 5.52
CA ALA A 123 -14.73 19.74 5.96
C ALA A 123 -15.79 20.33 5.02
N VAL A 124 -15.44 21.19 4.06
CA VAL A 124 -16.43 21.82 3.17
C VAL A 124 -15.90 21.88 1.74
N ALA A 125 -16.50 21.06 0.87
CA ALA A 125 -16.51 21.15 -0.60
C ALA A 125 -15.26 21.79 -1.23
N ARG A 126 -14.11 21.12 -1.17
CA ARG A 126 -12.96 21.57 -1.94
C ARG A 126 -13.04 21.08 -3.39
N PRO A 127 -12.60 21.92 -4.35
CA PRO A 127 -12.42 21.50 -5.73
C PRO A 127 -11.39 20.37 -5.78
N ARG A 128 -11.59 19.42 -6.71
CA ARG A 128 -10.61 18.37 -7.03
C ARG A 128 -9.21 18.99 -7.20
N ARG A 129 -8.25 18.55 -6.38
CA ARG A 129 -6.87 19.02 -6.43
C ARG A 129 -5.98 17.95 -7.01
N ASP A 130 -5.39 18.27 -8.15
CA ASP A 130 -4.30 17.48 -8.69
C ASP A 130 -2.99 17.98 -8.09
N LEU A 131 -2.13 17.09 -7.61
CA LEU A 131 -0.91 17.46 -6.92
C LEU A 131 0.15 16.39 -7.13
N VAL A 132 1.39 16.81 -7.37
CA VAL A 132 2.57 15.95 -7.25
C VAL A 132 3.43 16.48 -6.11
N LEU A 133 3.69 15.65 -5.10
CA LEU A 133 4.66 15.92 -4.04
C LEU A 133 5.80 14.90 -4.15
N LYS A 134 7.01 15.37 -4.40
CA LYS A 134 8.16 14.48 -4.60
C LYS A 134 9.42 14.97 -3.93
N ALA A 135 10.31 14.04 -3.63
CA ALA A 135 11.68 14.35 -3.27
C ALA A 135 12.45 14.98 -4.44
N ALA A 136 13.40 15.85 -4.13
CA ALA A 136 14.48 16.18 -5.05
C ALA A 136 15.36 14.94 -5.32
N PRO A 137 16.12 14.91 -6.44
CA PRO A 137 17.06 13.82 -6.72
C PRO A 137 18.03 13.60 -5.55
N ASP A 138 18.28 12.34 -5.21
CA ASP A 138 19.20 11.92 -4.14
C ASP A 138 18.87 12.42 -2.74
N VAL A 139 17.67 12.99 -2.55
CA VAL A 139 17.15 13.45 -1.26
C VAL A 139 16.09 12.47 -0.78
N ARG A 140 16.05 12.22 0.53
CA ARG A 140 15.02 11.42 1.19
C ARG A 140 14.32 12.26 2.27
N PRO A 141 13.26 13.00 1.91
CA PRO A 141 12.51 13.84 2.84
C PRO A 141 11.78 13.01 3.89
N ILE A 142 11.97 13.35 5.16
CA ILE A 142 11.30 12.73 6.30
C ILE A 142 10.12 13.61 6.74
N LEU A 143 8.90 13.09 6.62
CA LEU A 143 7.67 13.72 7.07
C LEU A 143 7.23 13.07 8.39
N ARG A 144 7.01 13.88 9.42
CA ARG A 144 6.63 13.38 10.75
C ARG A 144 5.64 14.33 11.44
N PRO A 145 4.89 13.86 12.46
CA PRO A 145 4.05 14.74 13.25
C PRO A 145 4.89 15.81 13.96
N ALA A 146 4.42 17.05 13.96
CA ALA A 146 4.98 18.11 14.80
C ALA A 146 4.70 17.80 16.28
N ARG A 147 5.70 18.03 17.15
CA ARG A 147 5.57 17.82 18.60
C ARG A 147 4.60 18.85 19.23
N GLY A 148 3.78 18.39 20.18
CA GLY A 148 2.99 19.27 21.05
C GLY A 148 1.76 19.90 20.38
N GLY A 149 1.16 19.24 19.39
CA GLY A 149 -0.16 19.63 18.89
C GLY A 149 -1.26 19.20 19.85
N ASP A 150 -2.36 19.95 19.90
CA ASP A 150 -3.57 19.48 20.59
C ASP A 150 -4.04 18.18 19.92
N PRO A 151 -4.56 17.22 20.70
CA PRO A 151 -5.17 16.02 20.13
C PRO A 151 -6.36 16.44 19.27
N ALA A 152 -6.20 16.30 17.95
CA ALA A 152 -7.28 16.57 17.03
C ALA A 152 -8.39 15.53 17.25
N LEU A 153 -9.60 15.99 17.57
CA LEU A 153 -10.78 15.14 17.67
C LEU A 153 -11.05 14.44 16.31
N GLY A 154 -10.84 13.12 16.25
CA GLY A 154 -11.19 12.27 15.11
C GLY A 154 -10.01 11.64 14.38
N GLU A 155 -10.24 11.16 13.15
CA GLU A 155 -9.21 10.49 12.33
C GLU A 155 -8.12 11.49 11.92
N ALA A 156 -6.97 11.41 12.59
CA ALA A 156 -5.83 12.26 12.32
C ALA A 156 -4.95 11.69 11.22
N ALA A 157 -4.35 12.56 10.41
CA ALA A 157 -3.37 12.17 9.39
C ALA A 157 -2.26 13.20 9.22
N LEU A 158 -1.05 12.76 8.80
CA LEU A 158 0.01 13.70 8.44
C LEU A 158 -0.36 14.46 7.17
N LEU A 159 -0.80 13.73 6.14
CA LEU A 159 -1.31 14.30 4.90
C LEU A 159 -2.75 13.85 4.67
N ARG A 160 -3.63 14.79 4.34
CA ARG A 160 -5.04 14.52 4.03
C ARG A 160 -5.39 15.04 2.65
N PHE A 161 -5.94 14.15 1.83
CA PHE A 161 -6.40 14.45 0.47
C PHE A 161 -7.87 14.15 0.36
N GLY A 162 -8.62 15.06 -0.28
CA GLY A 162 -10.03 14.90 -0.57
C GLY A 162 -10.24 15.16 -2.07
N SER A 163 -10.53 14.10 -2.82
CA SER A 163 -10.70 14.08 -4.28
C SER A 163 -9.45 14.51 -5.09
N GLY A 164 -9.54 14.40 -6.43
CA GLY A 164 -8.45 14.74 -7.36
C GLY A 164 -7.41 13.64 -7.53
N ARG A 165 -6.32 13.93 -8.26
CA ARG A 165 -5.20 13.02 -8.48
C ARG A 165 -3.97 13.46 -7.71
N VAL A 166 -3.50 12.61 -6.80
CA VAL A 166 -2.33 12.91 -5.97
C VAL A 166 -1.23 11.89 -6.24
N VAL A 167 -0.02 12.37 -6.49
CA VAL A 167 1.18 11.53 -6.63
C VAL A 167 2.17 11.90 -5.53
N LEU A 168 2.56 10.93 -4.71
CA LEU A 168 3.60 11.06 -3.71
C LEU A 168 4.79 10.18 -4.09
N GLU A 169 5.99 10.75 -4.15
CA GLU A 169 7.16 10.05 -4.66
C GLU A 169 8.44 10.27 -3.83
N GLY A 170 9.10 9.18 -3.43
CA GLY A 170 10.41 9.22 -2.78
C GLY A 170 10.38 9.76 -1.33
N LEU A 171 9.23 9.71 -0.66
CA LEU A 171 9.03 10.28 0.67
C LEU A 171 9.20 9.21 1.77
N GLU A 172 9.72 9.62 2.92
CA GLU A 172 9.69 8.82 4.15
C GLU A 172 8.66 9.39 5.12
N PHE A 173 7.76 8.55 5.61
CA PHE A 173 6.77 8.89 6.63
C PHE A 173 7.16 8.23 7.94
N GLN A 174 7.35 9.03 8.99
CA GLN A 174 7.61 8.53 10.34
C GLN A 174 6.35 8.70 11.19
N LEU A 175 5.76 7.58 11.59
CA LEU A 175 4.65 7.51 12.52
C LEU A 175 5.20 7.28 13.93
N VAL A 176 5.25 8.36 14.72
CA VAL A 176 5.65 8.29 16.13
C VAL A 176 4.40 8.10 16.98
N ASP A 177 4.54 7.24 17.97
CA ASP A 177 3.55 6.94 18.98
C ASP A 177 3.79 7.85 20.19
N ASP A 178 3.20 9.04 20.17
CA ASP A 178 3.39 10.10 21.16
C ASP A 178 2.31 10.08 22.25
N GLU A 179 2.05 8.90 22.82
CA GLU A 179 1.03 8.66 23.88
C GLU A 179 -0.41 9.04 23.46
N ARG A 180 -0.66 9.13 22.16
CA ARG A 180 -1.98 9.48 21.64
C ARG A 180 -2.98 8.38 21.97
N GLU A 181 -4.24 8.74 22.14
CA GLU A 181 -5.33 7.76 22.20
C GLU A 181 -5.99 7.57 20.83
N ASP A 182 -5.93 8.59 19.97
CA ASP A 182 -6.61 8.62 18.68
C ASP A 182 -5.83 7.90 17.56
N PRO A 183 -6.53 7.22 16.63
CA PRO A 183 -5.92 6.66 15.44
C PRO A 183 -5.18 7.70 14.60
N LEU A 184 -4.01 7.33 14.09
CA LEU A 184 -3.19 8.17 13.22
C LEU A 184 -2.86 7.44 11.92
N ALA A 185 -3.11 8.12 10.80
CA ALA A 185 -2.66 7.72 9.48
C ALA A 185 -1.45 8.56 9.01
N ALA A 186 -0.50 8.00 8.25
CA ALA A 186 0.46 8.87 7.56
C ALA A 186 -0.24 9.62 6.42
N ILE A 187 -1.04 8.90 5.62
CA ILE A 187 -1.82 9.47 4.53
C ILE A 187 -3.28 9.09 4.70
N PHE A 188 -4.17 10.07 4.60
CA PHE A 188 -5.62 9.86 4.52
C PHE A 188 -6.13 10.33 3.15
N ALA A 189 -6.68 9.40 2.38
CA ALA A 189 -7.24 9.64 1.05
C ALA A 189 -8.76 9.44 1.08
N ASP A 190 -9.52 10.51 0.77
CA ASP A 190 -10.98 10.50 0.70
C ASP A 190 -11.42 10.70 -0.75
N ASP A 191 -11.86 9.63 -1.42
CA ASP A 191 -12.21 9.61 -2.84
C ASP A 191 -11.12 10.19 -3.78
N THR A 192 -9.84 9.96 -3.44
CA THR A 192 -8.66 10.48 -4.16
C THR A 192 -8.01 9.40 -5.03
N ASP A 193 -7.67 9.73 -6.29
CA ASP A 193 -6.80 8.90 -7.17
C ASP A 193 -5.35 9.07 -6.67
N LEU A 194 -4.96 8.23 -5.72
CA LEU A 194 -3.68 8.32 -5.02
C LEU A 194 -2.66 7.36 -5.65
N THR A 195 -1.48 7.87 -5.99
CA THR A 195 -0.33 7.06 -6.41
C THR A 195 0.85 7.31 -5.47
N LEU A 196 1.36 6.24 -4.87
CA LEU A 196 2.56 6.23 -4.04
C LEU A 196 3.67 5.49 -4.78
N ARG A 197 4.87 6.07 -4.83
CA ARG A 197 6.04 5.49 -5.50
C ARG A 197 7.28 5.67 -4.67
N ARG A 198 8.06 4.61 -4.41
CA ARG A 198 9.33 4.72 -3.68
C ARG A 198 9.18 5.35 -2.29
N CYS A 199 8.03 5.14 -1.66
CA CYS A 199 7.74 5.67 -0.33
C CYS A 199 8.18 4.67 0.74
N LEU A 200 8.63 5.20 1.89
CA LEU A 200 8.92 4.41 3.08
C LEU A 200 7.98 4.81 4.21
N PHE A 201 7.47 3.84 4.95
CA PHE A 201 6.64 4.05 6.13
C PHE A 201 7.29 3.40 7.35
N ARG A 202 7.79 4.25 8.25
CA ARG A 202 8.52 3.83 9.45
C ARG A 202 7.71 4.11 10.70
N ARG A 203 7.78 3.19 11.67
CA ARG A 203 7.34 3.39 13.05
C ARG A 203 8.56 3.30 13.96
N PRO A 204 9.26 4.42 14.25
CA PRO A 204 10.36 4.39 15.19
C PRO A 204 9.84 4.06 16.60
N GLY A 205 10.48 3.10 17.27
CA GLY A 205 10.15 2.69 18.64
C GLY A 205 9.54 1.29 18.74
N MET A 206 9.30 0.85 19.98
CA MET A 206 8.62 -0.42 20.23
C MET A 206 7.11 -0.26 20.03
N PRO A 207 6.42 -1.21 19.39
CA PRO A 207 4.97 -1.20 19.27
C PRO A 207 4.34 -1.53 20.62
N ASP A 208 4.21 -0.55 21.50
CA ASP A 208 3.64 -0.74 22.85
C ASP A 208 2.24 -0.12 23.02
N SER A 209 1.76 0.62 22.02
CA SER A 209 0.41 1.20 22.09
C SER A 209 -0.68 0.33 21.50
N SER A 210 -1.85 0.41 22.13
CA SER A 210 -3.14 -0.02 21.59
C SER A 210 -3.65 0.86 20.44
N VAL A 211 -2.92 1.90 20.08
CA VAL A 211 -3.36 2.91 19.10
C VAL A 211 -3.30 2.32 17.71
N ARG A 212 -4.38 2.54 16.97
CA ARG A 212 -4.44 2.11 15.58
C ARG A 212 -3.64 3.07 14.71
N LEU A 213 -2.47 2.62 14.28
CA LEU A 213 -1.66 3.31 13.28
C LEU A 213 -1.89 2.71 11.89
N ALA A 214 -2.01 3.56 10.88
CA ALA A 214 -2.08 3.17 9.49
C ALA A 214 -1.06 3.96 8.64
N ALA A 215 -0.36 3.30 7.73
CA ALA A 215 0.45 4.01 6.75
C ALA A 215 -0.45 4.74 5.74
N VAL A 216 -1.41 4.02 5.15
CA VAL A 216 -2.39 4.60 4.23
C VAL A 216 -3.79 4.28 4.71
N GLN A 217 -4.58 5.30 4.96
CA GLN A 217 -6.01 5.17 5.19
C GLN A 217 -6.77 5.66 3.95
N VAL A 218 -7.66 4.80 3.44
CA VAL A 218 -8.49 5.07 2.27
C VAL A 218 -9.94 5.10 2.72
N ARG A 219 -10.67 6.12 2.31
CA ARG A 219 -12.11 6.21 2.48
C ARG A 219 -12.73 6.55 1.13
N ALA A 220 -13.81 5.88 0.80
CA ALA A 220 -14.70 6.36 -0.24
C ALA A 220 -16.10 6.50 0.35
N PRO A 221 -16.83 7.56 0.01
CA PRO A 221 -18.22 7.69 0.42
C PRO A 221 -19.02 6.52 -0.17
N ALA A 222 -19.98 6.01 0.59
CA ALA A 222 -21.01 5.15 0.03
C ALA A 222 -21.79 5.98 -0.99
N ARG A 223 -21.48 5.83 -2.27
CA ARG A 223 -22.21 6.54 -3.33
C ARG A 223 -23.65 6.02 -3.34
N SER A 224 -24.61 6.93 -3.49
CA SER A 224 -26.00 6.52 -3.73
C SER A 224 -26.04 5.78 -5.07
N ASN A 225 -26.96 4.81 -5.20
CA ASN A 225 -27.09 3.89 -6.34
C ASN A 225 -27.19 4.56 -7.74
N ALA A 226 -27.19 5.89 -7.85
CA ALA A 226 -27.35 6.65 -9.08
C ALA A 226 -26.01 7.01 -9.77
N ASP A 227 -24.86 6.91 -9.09
CA ASP A 227 -23.56 7.27 -9.65
C ASP A 227 -22.63 6.05 -9.65
N GLU A 228 -22.72 5.23 -10.70
CA GLU A 228 -21.96 3.97 -10.96
C GLU A 228 -20.44 4.17 -11.04
N GLY A 229 -19.91 5.35 -10.69
CA GLY A 229 -18.48 5.60 -10.75
C GLY A 229 -17.71 4.69 -9.80
N ARG A 230 -16.78 3.90 -10.35
CA ARG A 230 -15.78 3.14 -9.60
C ARG A 230 -15.10 4.04 -8.55
N PRO A 231 -14.83 3.56 -7.32
CA PRO A 231 -14.05 4.31 -6.33
C PRO A 231 -12.72 4.78 -6.92
N ALA A 232 -12.25 5.95 -6.50
CA ALA A 232 -10.95 6.43 -6.91
C ALA A 232 -9.85 5.42 -6.52
N PRO A 233 -8.97 5.02 -7.45
CA PRO A 233 -7.99 3.97 -7.20
C PRO A 233 -6.81 4.49 -6.36
N VAL A 234 -6.30 3.63 -5.48
CA VAL A 234 -5.07 3.84 -4.73
C VAL A 234 -4.02 2.86 -5.22
N ARG A 235 -2.92 3.36 -5.78
CA ARG A 235 -1.81 2.55 -6.31
C ARG A 235 -0.56 2.79 -5.49
N ILE A 236 0.05 1.72 -5.02
CA ILE A 236 1.27 1.74 -4.22
C ILE A 236 2.30 0.88 -4.92
N VAL A 237 3.38 1.50 -5.37
CA VAL A 237 4.40 0.85 -6.20
C VAL A 237 5.78 1.04 -5.59
N ASP A 238 6.58 -0.02 -5.57
CA ASP A 238 7.99 0.04 -5.15
C ASP A 238 8.14 0.73 -3.78
N SER A 239 7.32 0.31 -2.80
CA SER A 239 7.23 0.98 -1.50
C SER A 239 7.43 -0.01 -0.36
N HIS A 240 7.92 0.48 0.77
CA HIS A 240 8.25 -0.33 1.94
C HIS A 240 7.51 0.17 3.18
N PHE A 241 7.00 -0.78 3.94
CA PHE A 241 6.37 -0.56 5.23
C PHE A 241 7.17 -1.34 6.27
N ASP A 242 7.80 -0.66 7.23
CA ASP A 242 8.72 -1.31 8.19
C ASP A 242 8.00 -2.33 9.11
N GLY A 243 6.67 -2.27 9.20
CA GLY A 243 5.87 -3.05 10.15
C GLY A 243 5.56 -2.27 11.44
N GLY A 244 4.69 -2.83 12.28
CA GLY A 244 4.16 -2.19 13.48
C GLY A 244 2.91 -1.34 13.23
N GLN A 245 2.48 -1.15 11.99
CA GLN A 245 1.25 -0.43 11.62
C GLN A 245 0.52 -1.18 10.50
N VAL A 246 -0.77 -0.89 10.34
CA VAL A 246 -1.52 -1.37 9.19
C VAL A 246 -0.97 -0.68 7.93
N ALA A 247 -0.53 -1.44 6.93
CA ALA A 247 -0.02 -0.86 5.68
C ALA A 247 -1.13 -0.11 4.94
N VAL A 248 -2.30 -0.74 4.77
CA VAL A 248 -3.49 -0.10 4.19
C VAL A 248 -4.74 -0.41 5.02
N LEU A 249 -5.41 0.63 5.47
CA LEU A 249 -6.74 0.59 6.08
C LEU A 249 -7.76 1.20 5.10
N ALA A 250 -8.61 0.38 4.50
CA ALA A 250 -9.69 0.81 3.63
C ALA A 250 -11.03 0.82 4.37
N ARG A 251 -11.78 1.92 4.25
CA ARG A 251 -13.13 2.08 4.80
C ARG A 251 -14.12 2.33 3.66
N GLY A 252 -15.14 1.49 3.57
CA GLY A 252 -16.10 1.55 2.46
C GLY A 252 -15.57 0.89 1.18
N PRO A 253 -16.20 1.16 0.03
CA PRO A 253 -15.73 0.62 -1.25
C PRO A 253 -14.39 1.23 -1.63
N ALA A 254 -13.38 0.42 -1.90
CA ALA A 254 -12.05 0.89 -2.27
C ALA A 254 -11.50 0.07 -3.43
N THR A 255 -10.64 0.68 -4.25
CA THR A 255 -9.78 -0.05 -5.20
C THR A 255 -8.34 0.22 -4.79
N VAL A 256 -7.64 -0.81 -4.32
CA VAL A 256 -6.28 -0.71 -3.82
C VAL A 256 -5.39 -1.69 -4.59
N GLU A 257 -4.28 -1.18 -5.13
CA GLU A 257 -3.29 -1.95 -5.87
C GLU A 257 -1.92 -1.77 -5.21
N LEU A 258 -1.28 -2.87 -4.81
CA LEU A 258 0.09 -2.92 -4.32
C LEU A 258 0.94 -3.70 -5.31
N ARG A 259 2.06 -3.11 -5.73
CA ARG A 259 2.97 -3.74 -6.66
C ARG A 259 4.42 -3.54 -6.25
N ASP A 260 5.23 -4.59 -6.32
CA ASP A 260 6.66 -4.55 -6.02
C ASP A 260 6.90 -3.96 -4.59
N CYS A 261 6.06 -4.36 -3.63
CA CYS A 261 6.04 -3.78 -2.28
C CYS A 261 6.55 -4.76 -1.22
N THR A 262 7.08 -4.22 -0.12
CA THR A 262 7.51 -5.01 1.04
C THR A 262 6.82 -4.51 2.30
N ILE A 263 6.24 -5.42 3.07
CA ILE A 263 5.50 -5.12 4.30
C ILE A 263 6.10 -5.92 5.44
N GLY A 264 6.64 -5.24 6.44
CA GLY A 264 7.15 -5.82 7.67
C GLY A 264 6.03 -6.31 8.61
N PRO A 265 6.39 -6.89 9.76
CA PRO A 265 5.45 -7.50 10.70
C PRO A 265 4.34 -6.54 11.15
N ALA A 266 3.07 -6.87 10.87
CA ALA A 266 1.90 -6.10 11.31
C ALA A 266 0.68 -7.00 11.54
N THR A 267 -0.19 -6.59 12.47
CA THR A 267 -1.43 -7.31 12.79
C THR A 267 -2.64 -6.34 12.85
N PRO A 268 -3.45 -6.22 11.78
CA PRO A 268 -3.26 -6.78 10.45
C PRO A 268 -2.31 -5.97 9.56
N ALA A 269 -1.82 -6.57 8.48
CA ALA A 269 -1.08 -5.86 7.44
C ALA A 269 -2.02 -5.04 6.54
N LEU A 270 -3.15 -5.63 6.17
CA LEU A 270 -4.19 -5.02 5.33
C LEU A 270 -5.54 -5.16 6.00
N TRP A 271 -6.29 -4.06 6.11
CA TRP A 271 -7.59 -4.05 6.78
C TRP A 271 -8.65 -3.36 5.93
N VAL A 272 -9.76 -4.04 5.68
CA VAL A 272 -10.98 -3.47 5.08
C VAL A 272 -12.12 -3.46 6.10
N GLU A 273 -12.77 -2.31 6.26
CA GLU A 273 -13.92 -2.13 7.16
C GLU A 273 -15.16 -1.58 6.43
N ALA A 274 -16.33 -2.11 6.79
CA ALA A 274 -17.66 -1.56 6.50
C ALA A 274 -17.90 -1.22 5.03
N ALA A 275 -17.71 -2.19 4.15
CA ALA A 275 -17.88 -2.02 2.70
C ALA A 275 -19.23 -2.56 2.24
N ALA A 276 -20.17 -1.66 1.93
CA ALA A 276 -21.47 -2.03 1.35
C ALA A 276 -21.30 -2.69 -0.03
N TRP A 277 -20.29 -2.26 -0.79
CA TRP A 277 -19.88 -2.80 -2.07
C TRP A 277 -18.49 -3.45 -1.94
N PRO A 278 -18.16 -4.46 -2.76
CA PRO A 278 -16.87 -5.14 -2.65
C PRO A 278 -15.69 -4.18 -2.79
N ALA A 279 -14.80 -4.18 -1.79
CA ALA A 279 -13.48 -3.58 -1.95
C ALA A 279 -12.62 -4.46 -2.87
N GLN A 280 -11.92 -3.85 -3.82
CA GLN A 280 -11.01 -4.54 -4.72
C GLN A 280 -9.59 -4.37 -4.22
N LEU A 281 -8.93 -5.47 -3.86
CA LEU A 281 -7.53 -5.51 -3.46
C LEU A 281 -6.75 -6.30 -4.51
N ARG A 282 -5.71 -5.69 -5.08
CA ARG A 282 -4.77 -6.37 -5.98
C ARG A 282 -3.36 -6.26 -5.46
N LEU A 283 -2.69 -7.39 -5.30
CA LEU A 283 -1.30 -7.48 -4.87
C LEU A 283 -0.52 -8.23 -5.95
N GLN A 284 0.62 -7.68 -6.37
CA GLN A 284 1.53 -8.32 -7.32
C GLN A 284 2.98 -8.13 -6.89
N HIS A 285 3.77 -9.19 -6.82
CA HIS A 285 5.15 -9.16 -6.34
C HIS A 285 5.27 -8.48 -4.96
N VAL A 286 4.38 -8.84 -4.03
CA VAL A 286 4.40 -8.30 -2.68
C VAL A 286 5.04 -9.30 -1.74
N SER A 287 5.97 -8.84 -0.89
CA SER A 287 6.50 -9.64 0.21
C SER A 287 5.94 -9.15 1.53
N ILE A 288 5.23 -10.00 2.25
CA ILE A 288 4.61 -9.69 3.54
C ILE A 288 5.22 -10.59 4.62
N ILE A 289 5.82 -9.95 5.61
CA ILE A 289 6.23 -10.59 6.85
C ILE A 289 5.02 -10.54 7.79
N ALA A 290 4.35 -11.67 7.99
CA ALA A 290 3.15 -11.74 8.82
C ALA A 290 3.50 -11.62 10.31
N GLY A 291 2.74 -10.79 11.04
CA GLY A 291 2.79 -10.72 12.50
C GLY A 291 2.03 -11.87 13.18
N GLU A 292 1.91 -11.80 14.50
CA GLU A 292 1.06 -12.70 15.27
C GLU A 292 -0.41 -12.30 15.06
N GLY A 293 -1.09 -12.95 14.12
CA GLY A 293 -2.49 -12.69 13.79
C GLY A 293 -2.77 -12.65 12.28
N ALA A 294 -3.85 -11.99 11.89
CA ALA A 294 -4.34 -11.98 10.52
C ALA A 294 -3.53 -11.04 9.61
N VAL A 295 -3.06 -11.51 8.46
CA VAL A 295 -2.44 -10.66 7.44
C VAL A 295 -3.50 -9.76 6.81
N PHE A 296 -4.61 -10.37 6.37
CA PHE A 296 -5.76 -9.67 5.82
C PHE A 296 -6.92 -9.74 6.80
N ARG A 297 -7.47 -8.57 7.15
CA ARG A 297 -8.66 -8.47 7.98
C ARG A 297 -9.79 -7.80 7.22
N PHE A 298 -10.94 -8.47 7.19
CA PHE A 298 -12.19 -7.96 6.64
C PHE A 298 -13.20 -7.86 7.79
N SER A 299 -13.85 -6.70 7.93
CA SER A 299 -14.80 -6.47 9.03
C SER A 299 -16.05 -5.77 8.51
N ARG A 300 -17.14 -6.52 8.38
CA ARG A 300 -18.40 -6.15 7.72
C ARG A 300 -18.16 -5.68 6.29
N ALA A 301 -17.33 -6.42 5.55
CA ALA A 301 -16.85 -6.01 4.24
C ALA A 301 -16.92 -7.16 3.24
N ALA A 302 -17.53 -6.89 2.09
CA ALA A 302 -17.27 -7.67 0.89
C ALA A 302 -15.91 -7.30 0.31
N ALA A 303 -15.19 -8.28 -0.22
CA ALA A 303 -13.91 -8.05 -0.85
C ALA A 303 -13.66 -8.98 -2.05
N LEU A 304 -13.08 -8.39 -3.08
CA LEU A 304 -12.49 -9.06 -4.24
C LEU A 304 -10.97 -8.96 -4.09
N VAL A 305 -10.32 -10.07 -3.75
CA VAL A 305 -8.88 -10.12 -3.50
C VAL A 305 -8.19 -10.87 -4.61
N ARG A 306 -7.15 -10.27 -5.19
CA ARG A 306 -6.25 -10.87 -6.16
C ARG A 306 -4.83 -10.76 -5.64
N VAL A 307 -4.13 -11.89 -5.49
CA VAL A 307 -2.75 -11.95 -5.00
C VAL A 307 -1.93 -12.76 -5.99
N ASP A 308 -1.00 -12.12 -6.69
CA ASP A 308 -0.22 -12.75 -7.74
C ASP A 308 1.27 -12.69 -7.38
N ASP A 309 1.99 -13.80 -7.59
CA ASP A 309 3.45 -13.90 -7.51
C ASP A 309 4.03 -13.28 -6.22
N SER A 310 3.37 -13.53 -5.08
CA SER A 310 3.66 -12.87 -3.80
C SER A 310 4.14 -13.86 -2.74
N VAL A 311 4.91 -13.36 -1.77
CA VAL A 311 5.41 -14.14 -0.63
C VAL A 311 4.74 -13.63 0.64
N ILE A 312 4.06 -14.51 1.36
CA ILE A 312 3.41 -14.17 2.64
C ILE A 312 3.85 -15.18 3.68
N ALA A 313 4.66 -14.74 4.64
CA ALA A 313 5.24 -15.67 5.59
C ALA A 313 5.41 -15.09 6.99
N SER A 314 5.18 -15.92 8.00
CA SER A 314 5.31 -15.54 9.40
C SER A 314 6.72 -15.06 9.75
N ALA A 315 6.81 -13.94 10.49
CA ALA A 315 8.07 -13.39 10.98
C ALA A 315 8.84 -14.35 11.89
N ARG A 316 8.14 -15.15 12.69
CA ARG A 316 8.68 -15.97 13.79
C ARG A 316 7.84 -17.23 14.01
N TYR A 317 8.24 -18.06 14.98
CA TYR A 317 7.40 -19.10 15.57
C TYR A 317 6.15 -18.45 16.18
N GLY A 318 5.06 -18.40 15.43
CA GLY A 318 3.81 -17.76 15.82
C GLY A 318 2.68 -18.18 14.91
N GLU A 319 1.45 -18.09 15.40
CA GLU A 319 0.26 -18.46 14.62
C GLU A 319 -0.13 -17.31 13.67
N ALA A 320 0.53 -17.28 12.50
CA ALA A 320 0.12 -16.39 11.43
C ALA A 320 -1.20 -16.90 10.81
N THR A 321 -2.16 -15.99 10.71
CA THR A 321 -3.43 -16.22 10.01
C THR A 321 -3.39 -15.49 8.67
N LEU A 322 -3.73 -16.14 7.57
CA LEU A 322 -3.80 -15.46 6.28
C LEU A 322 -4.98 -14.48 6.26
N VAL A 323 -6.20 -14.99 6.42
CA VAL A 323 -7.43 -14.18 6.37
C VAL A 323 -8.24 -14.29 7.65
N ALA A 324 -8.68 -13.15 8.18
CA ALA A 324 -9.74 -13.06 9.18
C ALA A 324 -10.93 -12.25 8.63
N THR A 325 -12.13 -12.82 8.68
CA THR A 325 -13.36 -12.17 8.18
C THR A 325 -14.56 -12.50 9.07
N ASP A 326 -15.55 -11.61 9.14
CA ASP A 326 -16.87 -11.89 9.72
C ASP A 326 -17.94 -12.25 8.67
N GLU A 327 -17.62 -12.12 7.38
CA GLU A 327 -18.53 -12.38 6.26
C GLU A 327 -17.84 -13.26 5.19
N PRO A 328 -17.58 -14.55 5.47
CA PRO A 328 -16.82 -15.41 4.56
C PRO A 328 -17.47 -15.60 3.18
N ASP A 329 -18.80 -15.57 3.11
CA ASP A 329 -19.56 -15.70 1.85
C ASP A 329 -19.43 -14.47 0.95
N ARG A 330 -18.95 -13.35 1.49
CA ARG A 330 -18.73 -12.09 0.76
C ARG A 330 -17.25 -11.85 0.42
N LEU A 331 -16.40 -12.86 0.66
CA LEU A 331 -14.99 -12.84 0.31
C LEU A 331 -14.75 -13.67 -0.95
N ASP A 332 -14.47 -12.97 -2.06
CA ASP A 332 -13.99 -13.54 -3.31
C ASP A 332 -12.46 -13.43 -3.32
N TRP A 333 -11.77 -14.57 -3.26
CA TRP A 333 -10.32 -14.65 -3.19
C TRP A 333 -9.77 -15.47 -4.34
N HIS A 334 -8.81 -14.91 -5.07
CA HIS A 334 -8.01 -15.66 -6.03
C HIS A 334 -6.53 -15.31 -5.86
N GLY A 335 -5.70 -16.34 -5.78
CA GLY A 335 -4.26 -16.21 -5.78
C GLY A 335 -3.60 -17.04 -6.87
N TRP A 336 -2.49 -16.55 -7.41
CA TRP A 336 -1.70 -17.24 -8.42
C TRP A 336 -0.20 -17.18 -8.10
N GLY A 337 0.49 -18.32 -8.14
CA GLY A 337 1.95 -18.36 -7.98
C GLY A 337 2.45 -17.87 -6.61
N ASN A 338 1.62 -17.93 -5.56
CA ASN A 338 2.00 -17.41 -4.25
C ASN A 338 2.78 -18.41 -3.41
N LEU A 339 3.66 -17.90 -2.56
CA LEU A 339 4.38 -18.67 -1.57
C LEU A 339 3.93 -18.30 -0.15
N TYR A 340 3.36 -19.27 0.55
CA TYR A 340 2.96 -19.15 1.95
C TYR A 340 3.96 -19.87 2.85
N GLY A 341 4.52 -19.18 3.85
CA GLY A 341 5.50 -19.76 4.80
C GLY A 341 5.06 -19.62 6.25
N GLY A 342 4.93 -20.72 6.97
CA GLY A 342 4.57 -20.71 8.40
C GLY A 342 3.17 -20.13 8.69
N ILE A 343 2.25 -20.21 7.72
CA ILE A 343 0.84 -19.83 7.92
C ILE A 343 0.10 -21.02 8.54
N THR A 344 -0.39 -20.85 9.77
CA THR A 344 -1.05 -21.93 10.54
C THR A 344 -2.57 -21.94 10.38
N THR A 345 -3.15 -20.82 9.95
CA THR A 345 -4.59 -20.66 9.73
C THR A 345 -4.81 -19.88 8.43
N TYR A 346 -5.53 -20.45 7.47
CA TYR A 346 -5.81 -19.79 6.20
C TYR A 346 -7.07 -18.93 6.27
N LEU A 347 -8.09 -19.38 7.01
CA LEU A 347 -9.32 -18.63 7.23
C LEU A 347 -9.76 -18.73 8.69
N LEU A 348 -9.92 -17.56 9.32
CA LEU A 348 -10.48 -17.40 10.66
C LEU A 348 -11.77 -16.57 10.60
N LEU A 349 -12.84 -17.08 11.20
CA LEU A 349 -14.10 -16.34 11.31
C LEU A 349 -14.13 -15.52 12.60
N THR A 350 -14.46 -14.23 12.49
CA THR A 350 -14.35 -13.28 13.62
C THR A 350 -15.67 -12.96 14.31
N ARG A 351 -16.82 -13.26 13.71
CA ARG A 351 -18.17 -13.11 14.31
C ARG A 351 -19.15 -14.15 13.77
N GLY A 352 -20.24 -14.38 14.51
CA GLY A 352 -21.48 -14.97 13.98
C GLY A 352 -21.54 -16.50 13.88
N GLN A 353 -20.39 -17.20 13.89
CA GLN A 353 -20.34 -18.66 13.92
C GLN A 353 -19.39 -19.12 15.03
N ALA A 354 -19.84 -19.05 16.28
CA ALA A 354 -19.04 -19.44 17.45
C ALA A 354 -18.51 -20.90 17.39
N ASP A 355 -19.08 -21.73 16.52
CA ASP A 355 -18.72 -23.15 16.36
C ASP A 355 -17.95 -23.46 15.06
N ALA A 356 -17.71 -22.48 14.18
CA ALA A 356 -16.97 -22.73 12.96
C ALA A 356 -15.46 -22.85 13.26
N ALA A 357 -14.93 -24.06 13.09
CA ALA A 357 -13.52 -24.33 13.27
C ALA A 357 -12.66 -23.52 12.27
N PRO A 358 -11.51 -22.96 12.67
CA PRO A 358 -10.59 -22.29 11.76
C PRO A 358 -10.12 -23.23 10.64
N LEU A 359 -9.99 -22.71 9.43
CA LEU A 359 -9.49 -23.47 8.28
C LEU A 359 -7.96 -23.49 8.30
N ARG A 360 -7.37 -24.61 8.74
CA ARG A 360 -5.91 -24.75 8.90
C ARG A 360 -5.22 -25.47 7.73
N SER A 361 -5.99 -26.14 6.86
CA SER A 361 -5.43 -26.90 5.73
C SER A 361 -5.34 -26.03 4.48
N PHE A 362 -4.14 -25.89 3.92
CA PHE A 362 -3.94 -25.18 2.65
C PHE A 362 -4.70 -25.82 1.49
N ALA A 363 -4.71 -27.16 1.39
CA ALA A 363 -5.44 -27.86 0.34
C ALA A 363 -6.95 -27.53 0.39
N ARG A 364 -7.53 -27.47 1.59
CA ARG A 364 -8.93 -27.04 1.75
C ARG A 364 -9.14 -25.55 1.51
N TRP A 365 -8.16 -24.70 1.77
CA TRP A 365 -8.22 -23.28 1.39
C TRP A 365 -8.23 -23.12 -0.13
N ARG A 366 -7.29 -23.78 -0.81
CA ARG A 366 -7.14 -23.77 -2.27
C ARG A 366 -8.40 -24.27 -2.99
N ASP A 367 -8.93 -25.42 -2.56
CA ASP A 367 -9.98 -26.15 -3.29
C ASP A 367 -11.37 -26.03 -2.62
N GLY A 368 -11.53 -25.14 -1.63
CA GLY A 368 -12.70 -25.11 -0.74
C GLY A 368 -13.98 -24.46 -1.29
N THR A 369 -13.99 -24.07 -2.55
CA THR A 369 -15.09 -23.39 -3.26
C THR A 369 -15.29 -24.02 -4.64
N ASP A 370 -16.41 -23.71 -5.30
CA ASP A 370 -16.70 -24.21 -6.66
C ASP A 370 -15.60 -23.80 -7.67
N GLU A 371 -14.99 -22.64 -7.45
CA GLU A 371 -13.79 -22.18 -8.14
C GLU A 371 -12.58 -22.24 -7.19
N PRO A 372 -11.40 -22.69 -7.66
CA PRO A 372 -10.19 -22.71 -6.84
C PRO A 372 -9.78 -21.30 -6.38
N ARG A 373 -9.49 -21.14 -5.09
CA ARG A 373 -8.98 -19.89 -4.51
C ARG A 373 -7.52 -19.65 -4.82
N GLU A 374 -6.76 -20.71 -5.08
CA GLU A 374 -5.33 -20.61 -5.37
C GLU A 374 -4.98 -21.50 -6.57
N ALA A 375 -4.10 -21.02 -7.44
CA ALA A 375 -3.53 -21.78 -8.55
C ALA A 375 -2.01 -21.60 -8.54
N ASP A 376 -1.26 -22.69 -8.72
CA ASP A 376 0.21 -22.71 -8.69
C ASP A 376 0.86 -22.15 -7.40
N SER A 377 0.05 -21.90 -6.35
CA SER A 377 0.54 -21.45 -5.05
C SER A 377 0.97 -22.62 -4.17
N ILE A 378 1.99 -22.37 -3.35
CA ILE A 378 2.62 -23.36 -2.48
C ILE A 378 2.56 -22.88 -1.03
N ALA A 379 2.21 -23.79 -0.13
CA ALA A 379 2.33 -23.56 1.31
C ALA A 379 3.41 -24.44 1.92
N ARG A 380 4.21 -23.85 2.83
CA ARG A 380 5.26 -24.52 3.59
C ARG A 380 5.10 -24.26 5.07
N GLU A 381 5.41 -25.26 5.89
CA GLU A 381 5.42 -25.12 7.34
C GLU A 381 6.67 -24.35 7.84
N GLY A 382 7.74 -24.33 7.04
CA GLY A 382 9.02 -23.70 7.40
C GLY A 382 9.00 -22.16 7.42
N HIS A 383 9.92 -21.59 8.20
CA HIS A 383 10.15 -20.15 8.28
C HIS A 383 11.07 -19.70 7.13
N LEU A 384 10.47 -19.26 6.03
CA LEU A 384 11.20 -18.81 4.83
C LEU A 384 12.24 -17.73 5.14
N TRP A 385 11.98 -16.86 6.12
CA TRP A 385 12.89 -15.78 6.50
C TRP A 385 14.10 -16.23 7.33
N ALA A 386 14.10 -17.46 7.84
CA ALA A 386 15.21 -18.03 8.60
C ALA A 386 16.22 -18.77 7.70
N GLU A 387 15.89 -18.99 6.43
CA GLU A 387 16.77 -19.65 5.48
C GLU A 387 17.83 -18.67 4.95
N ASN A 388 19.09 -19.10 4.93
CA ASN A 388 20.20 -18.26 4.43
C ASN A 388 20.06 -17.95 2.92
N ASP A 389 19.34 -18.81 2.19
CA ASP A 389 18.99 -18.62 0.79
C ASP A 389 17.57 -19.17 0.54
N PRO A 390 16.53 -18.34 0.73
CA PRO A 390 15.15 -18.77 0.56
C PRO A 390 14.81 -19.09 -0.91
N ILE A 391 15.53 -18.54 -1.89
CA ILE A 391 15.32 -18.85 -3.31
C ILE A 391 15.90 -20.22 -3.66
N ALA A 392 17.10 -20.55 -3.18
CA ALA A 392 17.66 -21.89 -3.36
C ALA A 392 16.82 -22.96 -2.67
N ALA A 393 16.27 -22.67 -1.49
CA ALA A 393 15.33 -23.56 -0.83
C ALA A 393 14.02 -23.72 -1.60
N LEU A 394 13.61 -22.73 -2.39
CA LEU A 394 12.46 -22.84 -3.29
C LEU A 394 12.75 -23.75 -4.49
N THR A 395 13.92 -23.61 -5.11
CA THR A 395 14.30 -24.36 -6.32
C THR A 395 14.76 -25.80 -6.05
N ALA A 396 15.27 -26.11 -4.85
CA ALA A 396 15.70 -27.45 -4.48
C ALA A 396 14.56 -28.49 -4.35
N LEU A 397 13.31 -28.08 -4.59
CA LEU A 397 12.10 -28.89 -4.36
C LEU A 397 11.33 -29.24 -5.63
N ASP A 398 11.83 -28.91 -6.82
CA ASP A 398 11.39 -29.50 -8.10
C ASP A 398 12.36 -30.62 -8.52
N PRO A 399 12.08 -31.91 -8.21
CA PRO A 399 12.76 -33.04 -8.84
C PRO A 399 12.28 -33.32 -10.27
#